data_AF-X1VXB9-F1
#
_entry.id   AF-X1VXB9-F1
#
_cell.length_a   1.000
_cell.length_b   1.000
_cell.length_c   1.000
_cell.angle_alpha   90.00
_cell.angle_beta   90.00
_cell.angle_gamma   90.00
#
_symmetry.space_group_name_H-M   'P 1'
#
loop_
_entity.id
_entity.type
_entity.pdbx_description
1 polymer ?
#
loop_
_entity_poly.entity_id
_entity_poly.type
_entity_poly.pdbx_seq_one_letter_code
_entity_poly.pdbx_strand_id
1 'polypeptide(L)'
;RILRECGFEKVKVTGRSGDGGIDGFGVFKLGGLLSYNVVFQCKRYNGNVPSKEIRDFRSAMIGRADKGLFITTGNYTIEAKKEASRDGAPKIDLVDGNEL
;
A
#
# COMPACT_ATOMS: atom_id res chain seq x y z
N ARG A 1 11.38 -8.04 7.65
CA ARG A 1 11.19 -9.40 8.21
C ARG A 1 9.70 -9.76 8.23
N ILE A 2 8.85 -8.88 8.78
CA ILE A 2 7.38 -8.97 8.82
C ILE A 2 6.73 -9.41 7.49
N LEU A 3 6.97 -8.73 6.37
CA LEU A 3 6.32 -9.08 5.09
C LEU A 3 6.56 -10.54 4.64
N ARG A 4 7.76 -11.08 4.86
CA ARG A 4 8.07 -12.48 4.50
C ARG A 4 7.37 -13.47 5.42
N GLU A 5 7.24 -13.14 6.70
CA GLU A 5 6.51 -13.95 7.69
C GLU A 5 5.00 -13.92 7.44
N CYS A 6 4.48 -12.86 6.82
CA CYS A 6 3.10 -12.75 6.38
C CYS A 6 2.82 -13.42 5.02
N GLY A 7 3.77 -14.14 4.39
CA GLY A 7 3.52 -14.85 3.13
C GLY A 7 3.85 -14.06 1.85
N PHE A 8 4.60 -12.97 1.94
CA PHE A 8 5.14 -12.29 0.76
C PHE A 8 6.46 -12.92 0.29
N GLU A 9 6.50 -13.29 -0.98
CA GLU A 9 7.70 -13.67 -1.72
C GLU A 9 8.20 -12.50 -2.59
N LYS A 10 9.46 -12.59 -3.05
CA LYS A 10 10.07 -11.63 -4.00
C LYS A 10 9.93 -10.16 -3.60
N VAL A 11 9.97 -9.87 -2.29
CA VAL A 11 9.90 -8.50 -1.78
C VAL A 11 11.14 -7.72 -2.18
N LYS A 12 10.95 -6.60 -2.88
CA LYS A 12 11.99 -5.62 -3.20
C LYS A 12 11.55 -4.25 -2.73
N VAL A 13 12.40 -3.64 -1.90
CA VAL A 13 12.23 -2.26 -1.45
C VAL A 13 12.88 -1.35 -2.49
N THR A 14 12.14 -0.34 -2.95
CA THR A 14 12.64 0.72 -3.82
C THR A 14 12.92 1.93 -2.94
N GLY A 15 14.20 2.16 -2.64
CA GLY A 15 14.62 3.26 -1.77
C GLY A 15 14.94 4.56 -2.51
N ARG A 16 14.42 4.75 -3.73
CA ARG A 16 14.73 5.95 -4.52
C ARG A 16 13.64 6.99 -4.32
N SER A 17 14.06 8.25 -4.28
CA SER A 17 13.17 9.40 -4.32
C SER A 17 12.86 9.69 -5.78
N GLY A 18 11.57 9.75 -6.16
CA GLY A 18 11.14 10.00 -7.55
C GLY A 18 10.26 8.92 -8.18
N ASP A 19 9.92 7.87 -7.42
CA ASP A 19 9.33 6.62 -7.93
C ASP A 19 7.80 6.73 -8.18
N GLY A 20 7.24 7.93 -8.02
CA GLY A 20 5.80 8.18 -8.09
C GLY A 20 5.06 7.76 -6.82
N GLY A 21 5.75 7.58 -5.69
CA GLY A 21 5.12 7.18 -4.43
C GLY A 21 4.87 5.67 -4.32
N ILE A 22 5.86 4.85 -4.72
CA ILE A 22 5.93 3.42 -4.37
C ILE A 22 7.29 3.17 -3.72
N ASP A 23 7.27 2.66 -2.48
CA ASP A 23 8.49 2.33 -1.72
C ASP A 23 8.89 0.85 -1.86
N GLY A 24 8.05 0.04 -2.51
CA GLY A 24 8.46 -1.28 -2.97
C GLY A 24 7.31 -2.15 -3.45
N PHE A 25 7.68 -3.40 -3.73
CA PHE A 25 6.78 -4.40 -4.28
C PHE A 25 7.06 -5.78 -3.71
N GLY A 26 6.05 -6.64 -3.74
CA GLY A 26 6.15 -8.04 -3.36
C GLY A 26 5.04 -8.86 -4.00
N VAL A 27 5.20 -10.17 -3.94
CA VAL A 27 4.19 -11.12 -4.42
C VAL A 27 3.60 -11.81 -3.20
N PHE A 28 2.33 -11.58 -2.92
CA PHE A 28 1.62 -12.28 -1.85
C PHE A 28 1.05 -13.59 -2.39
N LYS A 29 1.43 -14.72 -1.80
CA LYS A 29 0.89 -16.04 -2.17
C LYS A 29 -0.14 -16.50 -1.15
N LEU A 30 -1.37 -16.71 -1.62
CA LEU A 30 -2.44 -17.26 -0.81
C LEU A 30 -2.61 -18.75 -1.10
N GLY A 31 -2.35 -19.58 -0.08
CA GLY A 31 -2.55 -21.03 -0.14
C GLY A 31 -1.73 -21.76 -1.21
N GLY A 32 -0.65 -21.15 -1.71
CA GLY A 32 0.20 -21.72 -2.77
C GLY A 32 -0.44 -21.75 -4.17
N LEU A 33 -1.71 -21.34 -4.31
CA LEU A 33 -2.47 -21.38 -5.56
C LEU A 33 -2.59 -20.00 -6.20
N LEU A 34 -2.86 -18.98 -5.38
CA LEU A 34 -3.12 -17.62 -5.85
C LEU A 34 -1.90 -16.75 -5.55
N SER A 35 -1.52 -15.92 -6.53
CA SER A 35 -0.44 -14.94 -6.39
C SER A 35 -0.98 -13.56 -6.72
N TYR A 36 -0.69 -12.58 -5.87
CA TYR A 36 -1.06 -11.19 -6.05
C TYR A 36 0.19 -10.34 -6.08
N ASN A 37 0.33 -9.50 -7.11
CA ASN A 37 1.33 -8.45 -7.11
C ASN A 37 0.84 -7.33 -6.20
N VAL A 38 1.64 -7.01 -5.20
CA VAL A 38 1.34 -5.99 -4.21
C VAL A 38 2.43 -4.95 -4.26
N VAL A 39 2.05 -3.68 -4.28
CA VAL A 39 2.97 -2.56 -4.05
C VAL A 39 2.67 -1.91 -2.71
N PHE A 40 3.70 -1.35 -2.08
CA PHE A 40 3.55 -0.68 -0.80
C PHE A 40 4.17 0.71 -0.81
N GLN A 41 3.53 1.62 -0.06
CA GLN A 41 4.04 2.94 0.26
C GLN A 41 4.06 3.09 1.78
N CYS A 42 5.16 3.58 2.31
CA CYS A 42 5.40 3.88 3.70
C CYS A 42 5.62 5.39 3.86
N LYS A 43 4.68 6.11 4.46
CA LYS A 43 4.80 7.57 4.64
C LYS A 43 4.78 7.94 6.11
N ARG A 44 5.87 8.56 6.59
CA ARG A 44 5.87 9.20 7.92
C ARG A 44 4.98 10.44 7.87
N TYR A 45 4.00 10.53 8.77
CA TYR A 45 3.02 11.61 8.77
C TYR A 45 2.76 12.07 10.21
N ASN A 46 2.66 13.39 10.42
CA ASN A 46 2.24 13.94 11.71
C ASN A 46 0.79 14.42 11.56
N GLY A 47 -0.15 13.70 12.18
CA GLY A 47 -1.59 13.92 12.01
C GLY A 47 -2.25 12.94 11.03
N ASN A 48 -3.25 13.43 10.29
CA ASN A 48 -4.11 12.58 9.46
C ASN A 48 -3.73 12.63 7.97
N VAL A 49 -3.54 11.46 7.35
CA VAL A 49 -3.33 11.30 5.91
C VAL A 49 -4.62 11.66 5.15
N PRO A 50 -4.57 12.63 4.20
CA PRO A 50 -5.73 13.05 3.43
C PRO A 50 -5.99 12.11 2.24
N SER A 51 -7.22 12.13 1.70
CA SER A 51 -7.61 11.30 0.55
C SER A 51 -6.78 11.52 -0.72
N LYS A 52 -6.15 12.69 -0.86
CA LYS A 52 -5.23 12.99 -1.97
C LYS A 52 -4.07 11.99 -2.03
N GLU A 53 -3.46 11.65 -0.90
CA GLU A 53 -2.33 10.73 -0.84
C GLU A 53 -2.73 9.33 -1.32
N ILE A 54 -3.95 8.89 -0.97
CA ILE A 54 -4.48 7.60 -1.40
C ILE A 54 -4.79 7.60 -2.90
N ARG A 55 -5.32 8.70 -3.46
CA ARG A 55 -5.52 8.85 -4.91
C ARG A 55 -4.22 8.85 -5.68
N ASP A 56 -3.21 9.55 -5.18
CA ASP A 56 -1.90 9.66 -5.83
C ASP A 56 -1.23 8.27 -5.83
N PHE A 57 -1.25 7.57 -4.69
CA PHE A 57 -0.77 6.19 -4.61
C PHE A 57 -1.52 5.26 -5.56
N ARG A 58 -2.86 5.30 -5.54
CA ARG A 58 -3.71 4.53 -6.48
C ARG A 58 -3.28 4.75 -7.92
N SER A 59 -3.02 6.00 -8.30
CA SER A 59 -2.61 6.35 -9.67
C SER A 59 -1.25 5.74 -10.02
N ALA A 60 -0.32 5.68 -9.06
CA ALA A 60 0.98 5.03 -9.22
C ALA A 60 0.88 3.50 -9.33
N MET A 61 -0.15 2.89 -8.74
CA MET A 61 -0.38 1.43 -8.77
C MET A 61 -0.94 0.92 -10.10
N ILE A 62 -1.68 1.75 -10.84
CA ILE A 62 -2.42 1.32 -12.04
C ILE A 62 -1.45 0.71 -13.05
N GLY A 63 -1.75 -0.52 -13.47
CA GLY A 63 -0.92 -1.29 -14.41
C GLY A 63 0.36 -1.90 -13.81
N ARG A 64 0.61 -1.74 -12.51
CA ARG A 64 1.80 -2.25 -11.82
C ARG A 64 1.51 -3.33 -10.78
N ALA A 65 0.31 -3.34 -10.19
CA ALA A 65 -0.05 -4.25 -9.11
C ALA A 65 -1.55 -4.54 -9.04
N ASP A 66 -1.90 -5.69 -8.46
CA ASP A 66 -3.27 -6.12 -8.19
C ASP A 66 -3.84 -5.47 -6.92
N LYS A 67 -2.94 -5.19 -5.96
CA LYS A 67 -3.25 -4.70 -4.61
C LYS A 67 -2.23 -3.66 -4.16
N GLY A 68 -2.66 -2.78 -3.26
CA GLY A 68 -1.82 -1.74 -2.67
C GLY A 68 -1.87 -1.79 -1.16
N LEU A 69 -0.74 -1.53 -0.52
CA LEU A 69 -0.63 -1.40 0.92
C LEU A 69 -0.07 -0.02 1.26
N PHE A 70 -0.86 0.84 1.89
CA PHE A 70 -0.40 2.13 2.37
C PHE A 70 -0.16 2.06 3.87
N ILE A 71 1.05 2.37 4.30
CA ILE A 71 1.50 2.29 5.68
C ILE A 71 1.86 3.70 6.14
N THR A 72 1.36 4.11 7.30
CA THR A 72 1.71 5.39 7.90
C THR A 72 1.92 5.28 9.40
N THR A 73 2.66 6.23 9.97
CA THR A 73 2.81 6.43 11.42
C THR A 73 1.75 7.38 11.98
N GLY A 74 1.00 8.08 11.12
CA GLY A 74 -0.15 8.90 11.51
C GLY A 74 -1.44 8.10 11.54
N ASN A 75 -2.57 8.77 11.34
CA ASN A 75 -3.90 8.17 11.16
C ASN A 75 -4.46 8.50 9.77
N TYR A 76 -5.55 7.87 9.35
CA TYR A 76 -6.25 8.21 8.10
C TYR A 76 -7.52 9.03 8.35
N THR A 77 -7.78 10.02 7.49
CA THR A 77 -9.10 10.68 7.47
C THR A 77 -10.20 9.71 6.99
N ILE A 78 -11.46 9.98 7.35
CA ILE A 78 -12.62 9.22 6.87
C ILE A 78 -12.63 9.16 5.33
N GLU A 79 -12.32 10.29 4.69
CA GLU A 79 -12.29 10.39 3.23
C GLU A 79 -11.12 9.61 2.61
N ALA A 80 -9.99 9.48 3.31
CA ALA A 80 -8.91 8.60 2.89
C ALA A 80 -9.32 7.12 2.96
N LYS A 81 -10.02 6.70 4.02
CA LYS A 81 -10.56 5.34 4.15
C LYS A 81 -11.57 5.02 3.05
N LYS A 82 -12.52 5.93 2.78
CA LYS A 82 -13.49 5.78 1.67
C LYS A 82 -12.80 5.73 0.31
N GLU A 83 -11.79 6.59 0.09
CA GLU A 83 -11.04 6.56 -1.16
C GLU A 83 -10.32 5.23 -1.32
N ALA A 84 -9.72 4.65 -0.28
CA ALA A 84 -9.01 3.38 -0.35
C ALA A 84 -9.92 2.20 -0.77
N SER A 85 -11.17 2.21 -0.31
CA SER A 85 -12.20 1.21 -0.62
C SER A 85 -13.13 1.59 -1.77
N ARG A 86 -12.78 2.58 -2.60
CA ARG A 86 -13.67 3.10 -3.66
C ARG A 86 -14.01 2.02 -4.70
N ASP A 87 -15.30 1.88 -4.98
CA ASP A 87 -15.79 0.94 -5.99
C ASP A 87 -15.23 1.22 -7.39
N GLY A 88 -14.98 0.15 -8.13
CA GLY A 88 -14.41 0.22 -9.49
C GLY A 88 -12.92 0.56 -9.54
N ALA A 89 -12.23 0.63 -8.40
CA ALA A 89 -10.79 0.91 -8.34
C ALA A 89 -10.02 -0.17 -7.56
N PRO A 90 -8.72 -0.41 -7.86
CA PRO A 90 -7.93 -1.44 -7.18
C PRO A 90 -7.87 -1.21 -5.66
N LYS A 91 -8.25 -2.18 -4.84
CA LYS A 91 -8.30 -1.97 -3.38
C LYS A 91 -6.93 -1.61 -2.81
N ILE A 92 -6.92 -0.63 -1.90
CA ILE A 92 -5.76 -0.24 -1.11
C ILE A 92 -6.06 -0.61 0.35
N ASP A 93 -5.24 -1.48 0.91
CA ASP A 93 -5.25 -1.78 2.33
C ASP A 93 -4.45 -0.69 3.07
N LEU A 94 -4.98 -0.25 4.21
CA LEU A 94 -4.43 0.83 5.00
C LEU A 94 -3.93 0.27 6.33
N VAL A 95 -2.69 0.60 6.68
CA VAL A 95 -2.10 0.31 7.98
C VAL A 95 -1.68 1.64 8.60
N ASP A 96 -2.14 1.91 9.82
CA ASP A 96 -1.83 3.14 10.55
C ASP A 96 -0.96 2.88 11.79
N GLY A 97 -0.56 3.95 12.48
CA GLY A 97 0.33 3.88 13.62
C GLY A 97 -0.25 3.14 14.84
N ASN A 98 -1.55 2.82 14.87
CA ASN A 98 -2.15 2.02 15.93
C ASN A 98 -2.14 0.52 15.59
N GLU A 99 -1.96 0.17 14.31
CA GLU A 99 -1.93 -1.21 13.80
C GLU A 99 -0.51 -1.76 13.59
N LEU A 100 0.52 -0.91 13.82
CA LEU A 100 1.95 -1.24 13.76
C LEU A 100 2.51 -1.56 15.14
#